data_AF-A0A4X2M3K7-F1
#
_entry.id   AF-A0A4X2M3K7-F1
#
_cell.length_a   1.000
_cell.length_b   1.000
_cell.length_c   1.000
_cell.angle_alpha   90.00
_cell.angle_beta   90.00
_cell.angle_gamma   90.00
#
_symmetry.space_group_name_H-M   'P 1'
#
loop_
_entity.id
_entity.type
_entity.pdbx_description
1 polymer ?
#
loop_
_entity_poly.entity_id
_entity_poly.type
_entity_poly.pdbx_seq_one_letter_code
_entity_poly.pdbx_strand_id
1 'polypeptide(L)'
;MDQPAGLQVDYSFRGVEHVVRLAVNGEVLELEVEDRMTTDQWRGEFDAAFIENLTHKTGNFKQFSIFCSMLESALMQSSESVTLDLLTYTDLEALRNHKVGPRPGLSAPRSAQLNSKRYLILIYSVEFDRSLTLWCPLSVDKYSHVLPQS
;
A
#
# COMPACT_ATOMS: atom_id res chain seq x y z
N MET A 1 -17.50 2.90 -24.05
CA MET A 1 -16.05 2.73 -23.87
C MET A 1 -15.79 3.26 -22.49
N ASP A 2 -16.10 2.47 -21.45
CA ASP A 2 -15.85 2.86 -20.07
C ASP A 2 -14.35 2.84 -19.88
N GLN A 3 -13.73 4.02 -19.82
CA GLN A 3 -12.39 4.12 -19.27
C GLN A 3 -12.49 3.59 -17.85
N PRO A 4 -11.68 2.59 -17.46
CA PRO A 4 -11.60 2.23 -16.05
C PRO A 4 -11.23 3.52 -15.31
N ALA A 5 -12.00 3.86 -14.28
CA ALA A 5 -11.79 5.07 -13.49
C ALA A 5 -10.46 4.91 -12.72
N GLY A 6 -9.37 5.19 -13.42
CA GLY A 6 -8.02 5.19 -12.89
C GLY A 6 -7.72 6.57 -12.32
N LEU A 7 -7.56 6.67 -11.01
CA LEU A 7 -7.02 7.84 -10.35
C LEU A 7 -5.49 7.79 -10.41
N GLN A 8 -4.87 8.80 -10.99
CA GLN A 8 -3.42 9.00 -10.93
C GLN A 8 -3.12 10.30 -10.18
N VAL A 9 -2.30 10.22 -9.14
CA VAL A 9 -1.85 11.39 -8.38
C VAL A 9 -0.36 11.33 -8.11
N ASP A 10 0.23 12.50 -7.96
CA ASP A 10 1.61 12.64 -7.49
C ASP A 10 1.59 12.71 -5.97
N TYR A 11 2.24 11.75 -5.31
CA TYR A 11 2.29 11.63 -3.87
C TYR A 11 3.75 11.52 -3.38
N SER A 12 4.12 12.37 -2.44
CA SER A 12 5.47 12.39 -1.88
C SER A 12 5.56 11.55 -0.62
N PHE A 13 6.13 10.35 -0.72
CA PHE A 13 6.43 9.49 0.43
C PHE A 13 7.77 9.88 1.05
N ARG A 14 7.76 10.34 2.31
CA ARG A 14 8.99 10.71 3.06
C ARG A 14 9.93 11.68 2.32
N GLY A 15 9.36 12.59 1.53
CA GLY A 15 10.10 13.57 0.73
C GLY A 15 10.57 13.08 -0.65
N VAL A 16 10.23 11.85 -1.04
CA VAL A 16 10.49 11.32 -2.38
C VAL A 16 9.19 11.33 -3.18
N GLU A 17 9.20 11.99 -4.35
CA GLU A 17 8.04 12.06 -5.25
C GLU A 17 7.81 10.73 -5.95
N HIS A 18 6.60 10.20 -5.78
CA HIS A 18 6.13 9.01 -6.47
C HIS A 18 4.81 9.32 -7.20
N VAL A 19 4.59 8.66 -8.32
CA VAL A 19 3.30 8.67 -9.01
C VAL A 19 2.52 7.46 -8.54
N VAL A 20 1.39 7.67 -7.89
CA VAL A 20 0.50 6.59 -7.48
C VAL A 20 -0.69 6.54 -8.42
N ARG A 21 -0.92 5.37 -8.98
CA ARG A 21 -2.03 5.03 -9.85
C ARG A 21 -2.90 4.01 -9.15
N LEU A 22 -4.19 4.28 -9.15
CA LEU A 22 -5.22 3.44 -8.56
C LEU A 22 -6.28 3.22 -9.63
N ALA A 23 -6.56 1.98 -9.99
CA ALA A 23 -7.64 1.64 -10.89
C ALA A 23 -8.55 0.62 -10.21
N VAL A 24 -9.86 0.89 -10.23
CA VAL A 24 -10.86 -0.03 -9.68
C VAL A 24 -11.62 -0.64 -10.84
N ASN A 25 -11.42 -1.94 -11.06
CA ASN A 25 -12.07 -2.72 -12.10
C ASN A 25 -13.12 -3.65 -11.47
N GLY A 26 -14.30 -3.09 -11.21
CA GLY A 26 -15.41 -3.80 -10.56
C GLY A 26 -15.06 -4.16 -9.12
N GLU A 27 -14.69 -5.42 -8.88
CA GLU A 27 -14.33 -5.95 -7.56
C GLU A 27 -12.82 -6.16 -7.41
N VAL A 28 -12.00 -5.60 -8.32
CA VAL A 28 -10.54 -5.70 -8.28
C VAL A 28 -9.93 -4.32 -8.19
N LEU A 29 -9.07 -4.11 -7.20
CA LEU A 29 -8.27 -2.91 -7.01
C LEU A 29 -6.86 -3.14 -7.54
N GLU A 30 -6.49 -2.39 -8.56
CA GLU A 30 -5.14 -2.33 -9.08
C GLU A 30 -4.45 -1.09 -8.57
N LEU A 31 -3.28 -1.28 -7.98
CA LEU A 31 -2.48 -0.19 -7.44
C LEU A 31 -1.07 -0.26 -8.01
N GLU A 32 -0.62 0.85 -8.54
CA GLU A 32 0.71 1.01 -9.13
C GLU A 32 1.38 2.24 -8.51
N VAL A 33 2.64 2.09 -8.13
CA VAL A 33 3.47 3.14 -7.55
C VAL A 33 4.72 3.24 -8.40
N GLU A 34 4.97 4.41 -8.97
CA GLU A 34 6.16 4.68 -9.78
C GLU A 34 7.03 5.70 -9.04
N ASP A 35 8.30 5.38 -8.86
CA ASP A 35 9.31 6.31 -8.35
C ASP A 35 9.76 7.24 -9.49
N ARG A 36 9.57 8.56 -9.34
CA ARG A 36 10.00 9.51 -10.38
C ARG A 36 11.52 9.64 -10.50
N MET A 37 12.26 9.33 -9.45
CA MET A 37 13.72 9.45 -9.41
C MET A 37 14.40 8.23 -10.03
N THR A 38 13.94 7.02 -9.67
CA THR A 38 14.55 5.77 -10.14
C THR A 38 13.82 5.12 -11.29
N THR A 39 12.66 5.65 -11.71
CA THR A 39 11.74 5.04 -12.70
C THR A 39 11.33 3.61 -12.34
N ASP A 40 11.45 3.25 -11.05
CA ASP A 40 11.02 1.95 -10.55
C ASP A 40 9.52 1.93 -10.38
N GLN A 41 8.87 0.91 -10.94
CA GLN A 41 7.44 0.72 -10.82
C GLN A 41 7.15 -0.48 -9.93
N TRP A 42 6.16 -0.33 -9.06
CA TRP A 42 5.64 -1.41 -8.23
C TRP A 42 4.14 -1.53 -8.44
N ARG A 43 3.67 -2.73 -8.77
CA ARG A 43 2.24 -2.99 -9.00
C ARG A 43 1.71 -4.08 -8.07
N GLY A 44 0.47 -3.94 -7.66
CA GLY A 44 -0.28 -4.91 -6.88
C GLY A 44 -1.73 -4.94 -7.32
N GLU A 45 -2.32 -6.13 -7.31
CA GLU A 45 -3.72 -6.37 -7.63
C GLU A 45 -4.39 -7.03 -6.42
N PHE A 46 -5.56 -6.53 -6.03
CA PHE A 46 -6.26 -6.95 -4.83
C PHE A 46 -7.76 -7.08 -5.10
N ASP A 47 -8.27 -8.29 -5.01
CA ASP A 47 -9.71 -8.55 -5.09
C ASP A 47 -10.46 -8.01 -3.85
N ALA A 48 -11.75 -7.73 -4.01
CA ALA A 48 -12.63 -7.26 -2.95
C ALA A 48 -12.61 -8.18 -1.74
N ALA A 49 -12.75 -9.49 -1.97
CA ALA A 49 -12.69 -10.50 -0.91
C ALA A 49 -11.37 -10.48 -0.14
N PHE A 50 -10.25 -10.16 -0.80
CA PHE A 50 -8.95 -10.07 -0.14
C PHE A 50 -8.88 -8.85 0.78
N ILE A 51 -9.29 -7.68 0.29
CA ILE A 51 -9.33 -6.42 1.07
C ILE A 51 -10.28 -6.55 2.27
N GLU A 52 -11.47 -7.11 2.04
CA GLU A 52 -12.45 -7.37 3.09
C GLU A 52 -11.91 -8.34 4.14
N ASN A 53 -11.25 -9.41 3.73
CA ASN A 53 -10.62 -10.35 4.66
C ASN A 53 -9.47 -9.68 5.46
N LEU A 54 -8.68 -8.81 4.80
CA LEU A 54 -7.57 -8.09 5.42
C LEU A 54 -8.06 -7.11 6.50
N THR A 55 -9.08 -6.33 6.17
CA THR A 55 -9.69 -5.36 7.09
C THR A 55 -10.43 -6.09 8.23
N HIS A 56 -11.10 -7.22 7.93
CA HIS A 56 -11.71 -8.10 8.93
C HIS A 56 -10.67 -8.68 9.90
N LYS A 57 -9.52 -9.17 9.39
CA LYS A 57 -8.42 -9.67 10.22
C LYS A 57 -7.83 -8.62 11.14
N THR A 58 -7.87 -7.36 10.72
CA THR A 58 -7.40 -6.22 11.52
C THR A 58 -8.41 -5.79 12.59
N GLY A 59 -9.61 -6.41 12.63
CA GLY A 59 -10.67 -6.08 13.57
C GLY A 59 -11.49 -4.85 13.16
N ASN A 60 -11.22 -4.27 11.98
CA ASN A 60 -11.99 -3.17 11.42
C ASN A 60 -12.45 -3.54 10.02
N PHE A 61 -13.46 -4.40 9.93
CA PHE A 61 -14.06 -4.76 8.65
C PHE A 61 -14.47 -3.50 7.89
N LYS A 62 -13.93 -3.35 6.69
CA LYS A 62 -14.36 -2.34 5.73
C LYS A 62 -14.68 -3.01 4.42
N GLN A 63 -15.85 -2.65 3.88
CA GLN A 63 -16.24 -3.04 2.54
C GLN A 63 -15.21 -2.53 1.54
N PHE A 64 -15.02 -3.30 0.47
CA PHE A 64 -14.08 -2.95 -0.60
C PHE A 64 -14.30 -1.53 -1.16
N SER A 65 -15.56 -1.16 -1.43
CA SER A 65 -15.87 0.19 -1.94
C SER A 65 -15.47 1.30 -0.96
N ILE A 66 -15.66 1.10 0.35
CA ILE A 66 -15.25 2.06 1.37
C ILE A 66 -13.71 2.16 1.42
N PHE A 67 -13.02 1.03 1.33
CA PHE A 67 -11.56 1.01 1.27
C PHE A 67 -11.02 1.76 0.06
N CYS A 68 -11.62 1.55 -1.13
CA CYS A 68 -11.26 2.28 -2.34
C CYS A 68 -11.47 3.79 -2.15
N SER A 69 -12.63 4.22 -1.67
CA SER A 69 -12.89 5.65 -1.44
C SER A 69 -11.95 6.26 -0.39
N MET A 70 -11.55 5.51 0.63
CA MET A 70 -10.56 5.95 1.62
C MET A 70 -9.17 6.11 1.00
N LEU A 71 -8.79 5.16 0.14
CA LEU A 71 -7.51 5.19 -0.57
C LEU A 71 -7.47 6.36 -1.55
N GLU A 72 -8.53 6.57 -2.32
CA GLU A 72 -8.71 7.74 -3.20
C GLU A 72 -8.64 9.06 -2.41
N SER A 73 -9.32 9.14 -1.26
CA SER A 73 -9.30 10.33 -0.41
C SER A 73 -7.92 10.61 0.19
N ALA A 74 -7.19 9.56 0.57
CA ALA A 74 -5.82 9.67 1.07
C ALA A 74 -4.87 10.15 -0.03
N LEU A 75 -5.04 9.65 -1.24
CA LEU A 75 -4.30 10.07 -2.44
C LEU A 75 -4.59 11.53 -2.81
N MET A 76 -5.85 11.95 -2.76
CA MET A 76 -6.27 13.33 -3.00
C MET A 76 -5.96 14.26 -1.82
N GLN A 77 -5.43 13.74 -0.70
CA GLN A 77 -5.25 14.48 0.56
C GLN A 77 -6.52 15.22 1.01
N SER A 78 -7.69 14.69 0.65
CA SER A 78 -8.98 15.32 0.90
C SER A 78 -9.53 15.02 2.30
N SER A 79 -8.81 14.23 3.09
CA SER A 79 -9.25 13.77 4.41
C SER A 79 -8.06 13.61 5.35
N GLU A 80 -8.08 14.36 6.44
CA GLU A 80 -7.01 14.38 7.47
C GLU A 80 -6.94 13.06 8.26
N SER A 81 -8.05 12.31 8.28
CA SER A 81 -8.18 11.02 8.96
C SER A 81 -7.55 9.84 8.20
N VAL A 82 -7.17 10.01 6.93
CA VAL A 82 -6.55 8.95 6.11
C VAL A 82 -5.23 9.43 5.53
N THR A 83 -4.18 8.62 5.68
CA THR A 83 -2.86 8.90 5.12
C THR A 83 -2.27 7.65 4.50
N LEU A 84 -1.33 7.83 3.57
CA LEU A 84 -0.62 6.73 2.93
C LEU A 84 0.86 6.82 3.24
N ASP A 85 1.45 5.67 3.59
CA ASP A 85 2.90 5.54 3.74
C ASP A 85 3.42 4.40 2.87
N LEU A 86 4.64 4.55 2.36
CA LEU A 86 5.33 3.53 1.59
C LEU A 86 6.50 3.00 2.41
N LEU A 87 6.41 1.74 2.83
CA LEU A 87 7.41 1.09 3.65
C LEU A 87 8.20 0.06 2.85
N THR A 88 9.48 -0.07 3.17
CA THR A 88 10.27 -1.22 2.74
C THR A 88 10.08 -2.40 3.70
N TYR A 89 10.51 -3.59 3.29
CA TYR A 89 10.54 -4.75 4.18
C TYR A 89 11.30 -4.45 5.48
N THR A 90 12.43 -3.74 5.39
CA THR A 90 13.24 -3.36 6.54
C THR A 90 12.49 -2.44 7.50
N ASP A 91 11.74 -1.47 6.97
CA ASP A 91 10.90 -0.60 7.81
C ASP A 91 9.78 -1.38 8.50
N LEU A 92 9.13 -2.33 7.80
CA LEU A 92 8.12 -3.19 8.40
C LEU A 92 8.68 -4.03 9.54
N GLU A 93 9.89 -4.59 9.37
CA GLU A 93 10.55 -5.34 10.43
C GLU A 93 10.89 -4.47 11.64
N ALA A 94 11.38 -3.25 11.40
CA ALA A 94 11.66 -2.28 12.46
C ALA A 94 10.39 -1.89 13.21
N LEU A 95 9.28 -1.72 12.49
CA LEU A 95 8.00 -1.31 13.08
C LEU A 95 7.33 -2.44 13.87
N ARG A 96 7.45 -3.69 13.40
CA ARG A 96 7.07 -4.88 14.17
C ARG A 96 7.86 -4.96 15.48
N ASN A 97 9.16 -4.67 15.45
CA ASN A 97 10.03 -4.69 16.63
C ASN A 97 9.74 -3.54 17.61
N HIS A 98 9.09 -2.46 17.16
CA HIS A 98 8.67 -1.35 18.00
C HIS A 98 7.27 -1.51 18.61
N LYS A 99 6.34 -2.18 17.91
CA LYS A 99 4.96 -2.43 18.41
C LYS A 99 4.86 -3.64 19.33
N VAL A 100 5.78 -4.59 19.19
CA VAL A 100 5.90 -5.79 20.03
C VAL A 100 7.34 -5.80 20.52
N GLY A 101 7.57 -5.60 21.82
CA GLY A 101 8.91 -5.40 22.38
C GLY A 101 9.96 -6.43 21.90
N PRO A 102 11.25 -6.06 21.98
CA PRO A 102 12.33 -6.72 21.24
C PRO A 102 12.35 -8.23 21.50
N ARG A 103 12.04 -9.02 20.47
CA ARG A 103 12.29 -10.47 20.47
C ARG A 103 13.61 -10.72 19.76
N PRO A 104 14.66 -11.16 20.47
CA PRO A 104 15.91 -11.55 19.83
C PRO A 104 15.68 -12.88 19.12
N GLY A 105 16.00 -12.91 17.83
CA GLY A 105 16.08 -14.15 17.06
C GLY A 105 15.03 -14.23 15.96
N LEU A 106 15.46 -13.90 14.75
CA LEU A 106 15.27 -14.68 13.52
C LEU A 106 15.90 -13.89 12.38
N SER A 107 17.23 -13.88 12.36
CA SER A 107 18.03 -13.59 11.17
C SER A 107 17.64 -14.60 10.09
N ALA A 108 16.96 -14.15 9.04
CA ALA A 108 16.69 -14.94 7.84
C ALA A 108 17.38 -14.30 6.61
N PRO A 109 18.31 -15.01 5.94
CA PRO A 109 19.02 -14.51 4.76
C PRO A 109 18.19 -14.64 3.47
N ARG A 110 17.00 -14.03 3.43
CA ARG A 110 16.14 -13.93 2.22
C ARG A 110 15.92 -12.48 1.76
N SER A 111 16.80 -11.59 2.20
CA SER A 111 16.66 -10.14 2.12
C SER A 111 16.71 -9.59 0.68
N ALA A 112 17.49 -10.17 -0.23
CA ALA A 112 17.66 -9.60 -1.57
C ALA A 112 16.39 -9.61 -2.45
N GLN A 113 15.56 -10.65 -2.34
CA GLN A 113 14.34 -10.81 -3.15
C GLN A 113 13.13 -10.05 -2.55
N LEU A 114 13.15 -9.78 -1.24
CA LEU A 114 12.12 -9.01 -0.54
C LEU A 114 12.43 -7.51 -0.48
N ASN A 115 13.68 -7.09 -0.68
CA ASN A 115 14.07 -5.67 -0.65
C ASN A 115 13.51 -4.86 -1.85
N SER A 116 13.15 -5.56 -2.92
CA SER A 116 12.55 -4.96 -4.12
C SER A 116 11.05 -4.71 -3.95
N LYS A 117 10.40 -5.36 -2.98
CA LYS A 117 8.97 -5.15 -2.70
C LYS A 117 8.78 -3.86 -1.92
N ARG A 118 7.69 -3.16 -2.21
CA ARG A 118 7.21 -2.05 -1.41
C ARG A 118 5.87 -2.40 -0.80
N TYR A 119 5.61 -1.84 0.37
CA TYR A 119 4.38 -2.07 1.11
C TYR A 119 3.70 -0.73 1.26
N LEU A 120 2.61 -0.53 0.53
CA LEU A 120 1.76 0.62 0.73
C LEU A 120 0.91 0.38 1.98
N ILE A 121 0.90 1.33 2.90
CA ILE A 121 0.16 1.25 4.16
C ILE A 121 -0.86 2.36 4.15
N LEU A 122 -2.14 1.98 4.07
CA LEU A 122 -3.24 2.90 4.31
C LEU A 122 -3.43 3.07 5.81
N ILE A 123 -3.10 4.22 6.35
CA ILE A 123 -3.20 4.57 7.77
C ILE A 123 -4.50 5.35 7.97
N TYR A 124 -5.47 4.72 8.63
CA TYR A 124 -6.70 5.39 9.07
C TYR A 124 -6.60 5.76 10.54
N SER A 125 -6.73 7.05 10.87
CA SER A 125 -6.72 7.58 12.22
C SER A 125 -8.03 8.30 12.51
N VAL A 126 -8.80 7.80 13.49
CA VAL A 126 -10.04 8.43 13.95
C VAL A 126 -9.83 9.09 15.31
N GLU A 127 -10.38 10.28 15.49
CA GLU A 127 -10.16 11.13 16.67
C GLU A 127 -10.61 10.53 18.01
N PHE A 128 -11.39 9.45 18.01
CA PHE A 128 -12.01 8.88 19.22
C PHE A 128 -11.67 7.42 19.55
N ASP A 129 -10.93 6.69 18.72
CA ASP A 129 -10.50 5.32 19.04
C ASP A 129 -8.98 5.17 18.98
N ARG A 130 -8.35 5.17 20.16
CA ARG A 130 -6.90 5.33 20.38
C ARG A 130 -5.98 4.27 19.75
N SER A 131 -6.47 3.29 19.00
CA SER A 131 -5.62 2.14 18.65
C SER A 131 -5.86 1.52 17.27
N LEU A 132 -6.83 2.00 16.50
CA LEU A 132 -7.24 1.32 15.27
C LEU A 132 -6.65 1.96 14.02
N THR A 133 -5.31 2.02 13.97
CA THR A 133 -4.65 2.18 12.69
C THR A 133 -4.92 0.92 11.89
N LEU A 134 -5.71 1.01 10.81
CA LEU A 134 -5.70 -0.04 9.80
C LEU A 134 -4.26 -0.08 9.24
N TRP A 135 -3.55 -1.19 9.44
CA TRP A 135 -2.27 -1.42 8.78
C TRP A 135 -2.54 -2.44 7.70
N CYS A 136 -2.88 -1.96 6.50
CA CYS A 136 -3.10 -2.84 5.35
C CYS A 136 -1.85 -2.81 4.47
N PRO A 137 -0.86 -3.72 4.68
CA PRO A 137 0.32 -3.79 3.84
C PRO A 137 -0.05 -4.36 2.47
N LEU A 138 -0.35 -3.46 1.54
CA LEU A 138 -0.51 -3.82 0.13
C LEU A 138 0.88 -4.05 -0.44
N SER A 139 1.22 -5.32 -0.65
CA SER A 139 2.51 -5.72 -1.20
C SER A 139 2.49 -5.46 -2.70
N VAL A 140 3.29 -4.51 -3.16
CA VAL A 140 3.47 -4.23 -4.57
C VAL A 140 4.83 -4.78 -5.03
N ASP A 141 4.82 -5.57 -6.10
CA ASP A 141 6.02 -6.20 -6.65
C ASP A 141 6.63 -5.32 -7.74
N LYS A 142 7.96 -5.36 -7.86
CA LYS A 142 8.69 -4.49 -8.78
C LYS A 142 8.43 -4.94 -10.21
N TYR A 143 7.65 -4.17 -10.95
CA TYR A 143 7.38 -4.45 -12.34
C TYR A 143 8.62 -4.10 -13.17
N SER A 144 9.35 -5.13 -13.56
CA SER A 144 10.45 -4.98 -14.51
C SER A 144 9.82 -4.95 -15.89
N HIS A 145 9.88 -3.82 -16.59
CA HIS A 145 9.51 -3.75 -18.01
C HIS A 145 10.48 -4.64 -18.79
N VAL A 146 10.19 -5.94 -18.85
CA VAL A 146 10.83 -6.85 -19.78
C VAL A 146 10.41 -6.38 -21.17
N LEU A 147 11.27 -5.57 -21.78
CA LEU A 147 11.18 -5.29 -23.21
C LEU A 147 10.98 -6.64 -23.91
N PRO A 148 9.92 -6.84 -24.71
CA PRO A 148 9.88 -7.99 -25.59
C PRO A 148 11.08 -7.85 -26.52
N GLN A 149 12.11 -8.66 -26.29
CA GLN A 149 13.23 -8.76 -27.22
C GLN A 149 12.64 -9.21 -28.56
N SER A 150 12.76 -8.33 -29.55
CA SER A 150 12.47 -8.63 -30.97
C SER A 150 13.58 -9.47 -31.57
#